data_AF-A0A0J1F5G7-F1
#
_entry.id   AF-A0A0J1F5G7-F1
#
_cell.length_a   1.000
_cell.length_b   1.000
_cell.length_c   1.000
_cell.angle_alpha   90.00
_cell.angle_beta   90.00
_cell.angle_gamma   90.00
#
_symmetry.space_group_name_H-M   'P 1'
#
loop_
_entity.id
_entity.type
_entity.pdbx_description
1 polymer ?
#
loop_
_entity_poly.entity_id
_entity_poly.type
_entity_poly.pdbx_seq_one_letter_code
_entity_poly.pdbx_strand_id
1 'polypeptide(L)' 'MMFLAVILVIALFYYAVRQPAPGVSPSYGKRDALDVLRERYARGEMDGAEFQARREELRR' A
#
# COMPACT_ATOMS: atom_id res chain seq x y z
N MET A 1 -27.16 -11.94 10.02
CA MET A 1 -26.20 -12.01 11.14
C MET A 1 -24.79 -12.45 10.71
N MET A 2 -24.62 -13.42 9.79
CA MET A 2 -23.27 -13.82 9.32
C MET A 2 -22.60 -12.80 8.40
N PHE A 3 -23.34 -12.08 7.55
CA PHE A 3 -22.78 -11.08 6.64
C PHE A 3 -22.15 -9.88 7.36
N LEU A 4 -22.71 -9.46 8.50
CA LEU A 4 -22.16 -8.37 9.31
C LEU A 4 -20.79 -8.74 9.90
N ALA A 5 -20.61 -10.01 10.30
CA ALA A 5 -19.33 -10.50 10.80
C ALA A 5 -18.26 -10.51 9.71
N VAL A 6 -18.62 -10.90 8.47
CA VAL A 6 -17.69 -10.89 7.33
C VAL A 6 -17.26 -9.47 6.98
N ILE A 7 -18.21 -8.53 6.94
CA ILE A 7 -17.91 -7.11 6.68
C ILE A 7 -17.00 -6.54 7.78
N LEU A 8 -17.26 -6.88 9.04
CA LEU A 8 -16.44 -6.43 10.17
C LEU A 8 -15.00 -6.97 10.09
N VAL A 9 -14.82 -8.25 9.72
CA VAL A 9 -13.50 -8.86 9.55
C VAL A 9 -12.72 -8.23 8.40
N ILE A 10 -13.39 -7.97 7.26
CA ILE A 10 -12.76 -7.29 6.12
C ILE A 10 -12.38 -5.85 6.51
N ALA A 11 -13.24 -5.14 7.22
CA ALA A 11 -12.95 -3.79 7.69
C ALA A 11 -11.77 -3.77 8.68
N LEU A 12 -11.72 -4.71 9.64
CA LEU A 12 -10.60 -4.85 10.56
C LEU A 12 -9.29 -5.17 9.84
N PHE A 13 -9.32 -6.07 8.86
CA PHE A 13 -8.15 -6.38 8.05
C PHE A 13 -7.69 -5.14 7.29
N TYR A 14 -8.60 -4.42 6.63
CA TYR A 14 -8.31 -3.18 5.92
C TYR A 14 -7.67 -2.14 6.85
N TYR A 15 -8.25 -1.89 8.03
CA TYR A 15 -7.71 -0.94 9.01
C TYR A 15 -6.36 -1.37 9.60
N ALA A 16 -6.12 -2.68 9.76
CA ALA A 16 -4.84 -3.20 10.22
C ALA A 16 -3.72 -3.01 9.17
N VAL A 17 -4.04 -3.13 7.87
CA VAL A 17 -3.08 -2.82 6.79
C VAL A 17 -2.93 -1.31 6.58
N ARG A 18 -3.95 -0.52 6.95
CA ARG A 18 -3.96 0.95 6.84
C ARG A 18 -3.30 1.67 8.01
N GLN A 19 -2.43 1.03 8.78
CA GLN A 19 -1.64 1.77 9.76
C GLN A 19 -0.81 2.83 9.02
N PRO A 20 -1.04 4.14 9.26
CA PRO A 20 -0.14 5.16 8.75
C PRO A 20 1.20 4.91 9.43
N ALA A 21 2.23 4.57 8.64
CA ALA A 21 3.58 4.44 9.17
C ALA A 21 3.92 5.76 9.89
N PRO A 22 4.17 5.75 11.22
CA PRO A 22 4.57 6.95 11.92
C PRO A 22 6.02 7.25 11.50
N GLY A 23 6.17 8.28 10.66
CA GLY A 23 7.46 8.89 10.38
C GLY A 23 8.21 8.28 9.21
N VAL A 24 8.12 8.93 8.05
CA VAL A 24 9.24 8.96 7.11
C VAL A 24 9.50 10.43 6.77
N SER A 25 10.59 10.94 7.33
CA SER A 25 11.12 12.28 7.08
C SER A 25 11.39 12.52 5.59
N PRO A 26 11.33 13.77 5.11
CA PRO A 26 11.35 14.11 3.69
C PRO A 26 12.73 13.83 3.08
N SER A 27 12.88 12.66 2.46
CA SER A 27 14.03 12.34 1.61
C SER A 27 13.60 12.46 0.15
N TYR A 28 13.44 13.71 -0.28
CA TYR A 28 13.05 14.15 -1.62
C TYR A 28 13.75 13.32 -2.72
N GLY A 29 12.98 12.56 -3.51
CA GLY A 29 13.37 12.22 -4.89
C GLY A 29 13.32 10.75 -5.32
N LYS A 30 13.49 9.76 -4.43
CA LYS A 30 13.50 8.33 -4.85
C LYS A 30 12.81 7.38 -3.87
N ARG A 31 12.92 7.65 -2.56
CA ARG A 31 12.18 6.90 -1.53
C ARG A 31 10.69 7.21 -1.58
N ASP A 32 10.33 8.49 -1.76
CA ASP A 32 8.93 8.90 -1.93
C ASP A 32 8.23 8.20 -3.09
N ALA A 33 8.89 8.08 -4.26
CA ALA A 33 8.29 7.42 -5.41
C ALA A 33 8.02 5.93 -5.16
N LEU A 34 8.96 5.23 -4.49
CA LEU A 34 8.80 3.83 -4.11
C LEU A 34 7.75 3.63 -3.01
N ASP A 35 7.67 4.56 -2.05
CA ASP A 35 6.70 4.49 -0.96
C ASP A 35 5.28 4.79 -1.46
N VAL A 36 5.10 5.75 -2.38
CA VAL A 36 3.83 5.99 -3.09
C VAL A 36 3.41 4.77 -3.90
N LEU A 37 4.36 4.09 -4.56
CA LEU A 37 4.07 2.86 -5.28
C LEU A 37 3.62 1.73 -4.36
N ARG A 38 4.32 1.55 -3.23
CA ARG A 38 3.97 0.52 -2.23
C ARG A 38 2.58 0.79 -1.65
N GLU A 39 2.25 2.05 -1.38
CA GLU A 39 0.95 2.44 -0.86
C GLU A 39 -0.19 2.10 -1.84
N ARG A 40 -0.01 2.37 -3.14
CA ARG A 40 -1.02 2.03 -4.17
C ARG A 40 -1.19 0.54 -4.36
N TYR A 41 -0.10 -0.23 -4.30
CA TYR A 41 -0.15 -1.69 -4.32
C TYR A 41 -0.88 -2.25 -3.09
N ALA A 42 -0.60 -1.73 -1.90
CA ALA A 42 -1.29 -2.13 -0.66
C ALA A 42 -2.78 -1.76 -0.65
N ARG A 43 -3.16 -0.68 -1.35
CA ARG A 43 -4.56 -0.29 -1.58
C ARG A 43 -5.27 -1.16 -2.63
N GLY A 44 -4.54 -1.97 -3.40
CA GLY A 44 -5.10 -2.75 -4.51
C GLY A 44 -5.41 -1.93 -5.77
N GLU A 45 -4.88 -0.70 -5.87
CA GLU A 45 -5.03 0.17 -7.04
C GLU A 45 -4.08 -0.21 -8.19
N MET A 46 -3.19 -1.18 -7.96
CA MET A 46 -2.15 -1.61 -8.89
C MET A 46 -1.95 -3.12 -8.79
N ASP A 47 -1.84 -3.78 -9.93
CA ASP A 47 -1.55 -5.22 -10.00
C ASP A 47 -0.08 -5.53 -9.67
N GLY A 48 0.19 -6.75 -9.21
CA GLY A 48 1.54 -7.19 -8.85
C GLY A 48 2.56 -7.09 -9.99
N ALA A 49 2.14 -7.34 -11.24
CA ALA A 49 3.03 -7.20 -12.39
C ALA A 49 3.41 -5.72 -12.64
N GLU A 50 2.45 -4.81 -12.47
CA GLU A 50 2.63 -3.38 -12.70
C GLU A 50 3.50 -2.72 -11.61
N PHE A 51 3.35 -3.17 -10.36
CA PHE A 51 4.19 -2.74 -9.25
C PHE A 51 5.67 -3.07 -9.46
N GLN A 52 5.97 -4.29 -9.93
CA GLN A 52 7.36 -4.72 -10.13
C GLN A 52 8.05 -3.96 -11.26
N ALA A 53 7.36 -3.77 -12.40
CA ALA A 53 7.90 -3.02 -13.53
C ALA A 53 8.32 -1.59 -13.14
N ARG A 54 7.43 -0.87 -12.44
CA ARG A 54 7.70 0.52 -12.00
C ARG A 54 8.72 0.59 -10.85
N ARG A 55 8.78 -0.43 -9.98
CA ARG A 55 9.80 -0.53 -8.92
C ARG A 55 11.21 -0.70 -9.52
N GLU A 56 11.34 -1.48 -10.58
CA GLU A 56 12.61 -1.67 -11.29
C GLU A 56 13.04 -0.40 -12.03
N GLU A 57 12.09 0.30 -12.66
CA GLU A 57 12.33 1.59 -13.30
C GLU A 57 12.85 2.63 -12.29
N LEU A 58 12.25 2.69 -11.11
CA LEU A 58 12.69 3.55 -10.00
C LEU A 58 13.97 3.07 -9.33
N ARG A 59 14.49 1.89 -9.63
CA ARG A 59 15.77 1.41 -9.07
C ARG A 59 16.96 1.76 -9.97
N ARG A 60 16.72 2.00 -11.26
CA ARG A 60 17.71 2.48 -12.23
C ARG A 60 18.25 3.87 -11.86
#